data_AF-A0A814DES5-F1
#
_entry.id   AF-A0A814DES5-F1
#
_cell.length_a   1.000
_cell.length_b   1.000
_cell.length_c   1.000
_cell.angle_alpha   90.00
_cell.angle_beta   90.00
_cell.angle_gamma   90.00
#
_symmetry.space_group_name_H-M   'P 1'
#
loop_
_entity.id
_entity.type
_entity.pdbx_description
1 polymer ?
#
loop_
_entity_poly.entity_id
_entity_poly.type
_entity_poly.pdbx_seq_one_letter_code
_entity_poly.pdbx_strand_id
1 'polypeptide(L)'
;MKRNIPYIMLYRAIQYCSTFELFIEERETIRTALLLNKYPCNFIDKHFNRVLEKSKIAQPLTFLNYDTIREDIMNAPTKEKINIDYGKTLFVHFTYCSNMETFP
;
A
#
# COMPACT_ATOMS: atom_id res chain seq x y z
N MET A 1 -4.46 -7.17 -14.43
CA MET A 1 -4.06 -7.70 -13.10
C MET A 1 -4.26 -6.61 -12.07
N LYS A 2 -5.11 -6.80 -11.05
CA LYS A 2 -5.28 -5.86 -9.94
C LYS A 2 -4.00 -5.86 -9.09
N ARG A 3 -3.07 -4.97 -9.44
CA ARG A 3 -1.68 -4.92 -8.95
C ARG A 3 -1.65 -4.37 -7.53
N ASN A 4 -1.12 -5.15 -6.58
CA ASN A 4 -0.61 -4.76 -5.26
C ASN A 4 -1.48 -3.86 -4.35
N ILE A 5 -2.76 -3.63 -4.67
CA ILE A 5 -3.66 -2.75 -3.92
C ILE A 5 -3.81 -3.20 -2.46
N PRO A 6 -4.09 -4.48 -2.13
CA PRO A 6 -4.22 -4.91 -0.74
C PRO A 6 -2.97 -4.63 0.11
N TYR A 7 -1.79 -4.82 -0.49
CA TYR A 7 -0.52 -4.51 0.16
C TYR A 7 -0.39 -3.02 0.47
N ILE A 8 -0.66 -2.15 -0.52
CA ILE A 8 -0.51 -0.70 -0.36
C ILE A 8 -1.50 -0.15 0.67
N MET A 9 -2.75 -0.64 0.66
CA MET A 9 -3.76 -0.18 1.60
C MET A 9 -3.39 -0.54 3.04
N LEU A 10 -3.00 -1.79 3.29
CA LEU A 10 -2.59 -2.20 4.64
C LEU A 10 -1.32 -1.47 5.10
N TYR A 11 -0.33 -1.32 4.22
CA TYR A 11 0.90 -0.59 4.54
C TYR A 11 0.60 0.86 4.97
N ARG A 12 -0.31 1.53 4.26
CA ARG A 12 -0.75 2.89 4.62
C ARG A 12 -1.54 2.93 5.92
N ALA A 13 -2.38 1.92 6.18
CA ALA A 13 -3.11 1.83 7.45
C ALA A 13 -2.13 1.84 8.63
N ILE A 14 -1.05 1.06 8.58
CA ILE A 14 -0.03 1.06 9.65
C ILE A 14 0.65 2.43 9.78
N GLN A 15 0.93 3.12 8.68
CA GLN A 15 1.55 4.45 8.72
C GLN A 15 0.65 5.52 9.35
N TYR A 16 -0.65 5.52 9.02
CA TYR A 16 -1.57 6.59 9.39
C TYR A 16 -2.34 6.35 10.68
N CYS A 17 -2.67 5.10 11.02
CA CYS A 17 -3.37 4.79 12.25
C CYS A 17 -2.42 4.99 13.44
N SER A 18 -2.75 5.95 14.31
CA SER A 18 -1.92 6.31 15.47
C SER A 18 -2.03 5.34 16.64
N THR A 19 -3.07 4.52 16.69
CA THR A 19 -3.27 3.50 17.73
C THR A 19 -3.55 2.14 17.12
N PHE A 20 -3.31 1.09 17.91
CA PHE A 20 -3.57 -0.29 17.50
C PHE A 20 -5.07 -0.53 17.22
N GLU A 21 -5.96 0.05 18.01
CA GLU A 21 -7.42 -0.09 17.85
C GLU A 21 -7.86 0.48 16.50
N LEU A 22 -7.43 1.70 16.18
CA LEU A 22 -7.73 2.34 14.89
C LEU A 22 -7.18 1.52 13.72
N PHE A 23 -6.00 0.91 13.89
CA PHE A 23 -5.44 0.02 12.88
C PHE A 23 -6.29 -1.24 12.66
N ILE A 24 -6.79 -1.86 13.72
CA ILE A 24 -7.66 -3.05 13.61
C ILE A 24 -8.96 -2.70 12.90
N GLU A 25 -9.60 -1.58 13.26
CA GLU A 25 -10.82 -1.10 12.59
C GLU A 25 -10.59 -0.81 11.11
N GLU A 26 -9.50 -0.11 10.78
CA GLU A 26 -9.12 0.20 9.40
C GLU A 26 -8.79 -1.08 8.61
N ARG A 27 -8.12 -2.05 9.23
CA ARG A 27 -7.80 -3.34 8.60
C ARG A 27 -9.06 -4.10 8.19
N GLU A 28 -10.07 -4.16 9.06
CA GLU A 28 -11.34 -4.83 8.74
C GLU A 28 -12.14 -4.05 7.69
N THR A 29 -12.09 -2.71 7.73
CA THR A 29 -12.70 -1.84 6.72
C THR A 29 -12.07 -2.07 5.35
N ILE A 30 -10.73 -2.10 5.27
CA ILE A 30 -9.97 -2.41 4.04
C ILE A 30 -10.32 -3.82 3.54
N ARG A 31 -10.34 -4.82 4.43
CA ARG A 31 -10.66 -6.20 4.05
C ARG A 31 -12.06 -6.28 3.44
N THR A 32 -13.04 -5.64 4.07
CA THR A 32 -14.41 -5.56 3.58
C THR A 32 -14.49 -4.88 2.21
N ALA A 33 -13.84 -3.72 2.06
CA ALA A 33 -13.79 -3.00 0.79
C ALA A 33 -13.16 -3.83 -0.34
N LEU A 34 -12.09 -4.59 -0.05
CA LEU A 34 -11.45 -5.47 -1.02
C LEU A 34 -12.36 -6.64 -1.41
N LEU A 35 -13.07 -7.25 -0.46
CA LEU A 35 -14.01 -8.32 -0.75
C LEU A 35 -15.17 -7.83 -1.63
N LEU A 36 -15.74 -6.66 -1.33
CA LEU A 36 -16.76 -6.02 -2.16
C LEU A 36 -16.26 -5.73 -3.59
N ASN A 37 -14.97 -5.42 -3.73
CA ASN A 37 -14.31 -5.25 -5.02
C ASN A 37 -13.89 -6.57 -5.70
N LYS A 38 -14.43 -7.71 -5.26
CA LYS A 38 -14.20 -9.06 -5.82
C LYS A 38 -12.73 -9.48 -5.80
N TYR A 39 -11.97 -9.08 -4.77
CA TYR A 39 -10.64 -9.65 -4.53
C TYR A 39 -10.78 -11.01 -3.81
N PRO A 40 -10.09 -12.08 -4.26
CA PRO A 40 -10.12 -13.37 -3.55
C PRO A 40 -9.52 -13.27 -2.15
N CYS A 41 -10.12 -13.94 -1.14
CA CYS A 41 -9.60 -13.95 0.24
C CYS A 41 -8.12 -14.32 0.32
N ASN A 42 -7.74 -15.44 -0.31
CA ASN A 42 -6.36 -15.92 -0.32
C ASN A 42 -5.38 -14.89 -0.93
N PHE A 43 -5.85 -14.07 -1.86
CA PHE A 43 -5.03 -13.00 -2.45
C PHE A 43 -4.85 -11.84 -1.46
N ILE A 44 -5.91 -11.45 -0.75
CA ILE A 44 -5.85 -10.41 0.30
C ILE A 44 -4.88 -10.86 1.40
N ASP A 45 -5.08 -12.06 1.94
CA ASP A 45 -4.28 -12.62 3.04
C ASP A 45 -2.80 -12.73 2.66
N LYS A 46 -2.51 -13.23 1.45
CA LYS A 46 -1.14 -13.28 0.93
C LYS A 46 -0.49 -11.90 0.89
N HIS A 47 -1.22 -10.86 0.46
CA HIS A 47 -0.68 -9.51 0.39
C HIS A 47 -0.55 -8.86 1.77
N PHE A 48 -1.47 -9.14 2.70
CA PHE A 48 -1.39 -8.68 4.08
C PHE A 48 -0.18 -9.29 4.79
N ASN A 49 0.02 -10.60 4.68
CA ASN A 49 1.20 -11.28 5.23
C ASN A 49 2.50 -10.73 4.62
N ARG A 50 2.49 -10.44 3.31
CA ARG A 50 3.64 -9.85 2.63
C ARG A 50 4.03 -8.47 3.19
N VAL A 51 3.08 -7.69 3.71
CA VAL A 51 3.41 -6.42 4.41
C VAL A 51 4.23 -6.73 5.66
N LEU A 52 3.78 -7.70 6.46
CA LEU A 52 4.47 -8.09 7.69
C LEU A 52 5.88 -8.64 7.41
N GLU A 53 6.00 -9.54 6.43
CA GLU A 53 7.27 -10.11 6.00
C GLU A 53 8.26 -9.03 5.52
N LYS A 54 7.80 -8.08 4.69
CA LYS A 54 8.68 -7.03 4.16
C LYS A 54 9.12 -6.02 5.21
N SER A 55 8.27 -5.76 6.20
CA SER A 55 8.61 -4.93 7.34
C SER A 55 9.42 -5.68 8.41
N LYS A 56 9.85 -6.94 8.14
CA LYS A 56 10.60 -7.82 9.05
C LYS A 56 9.89 -8.03 10.40
N ILE A 57 8.57 -7.97 10.40
CA ILE A 57 7.75 -8.22 11.57
C ILE A 57 7.59 -9.72 11.73
N ALA A 58 8.41 -10.33 12.60
CA ALA A 58 8.39 -11.77 12.88
C ALA A 58 7.34 -12.16 13.94
N GLN A 59 6.63 -11.19 14.52
CA GLN A 59 5.70 -11.38 15.63
C GLN A 59 4.31 -10.85 15.26
N PRO A 60 3.22 -11.39 15.83
CA PRO A 60 1.90 -10.79 15.69
C PRO A 60 1.91 -9.32 16.13
N LEU A 61 1.23 -8.45 15.38
CA LEU A 61 0.94 -7.09 15.81
C LEU A 61 -0.03 -7.13 17.00
N THR A 62 0.34 -6.42 18.05
CA THR A 62 -0.38 -6.32 19.33
C THR A 62 -0.33 -4.87 19.80
N PHE A 63 -1.18 -4.52 20.75
CA PHE A 63 -1.13 -3.20 21.40
C PHE A 63 0.27 -2.86 21.94
N LEU A 64 1.05 -3.85 22.41
CA LEU A 64 2.36 -3.63 23.02
C LEU A 64 3.48 -3.32 22.02
N ASN A 65 3.37 -3.78 20.78
CA ASN A 65 4.43 -3.65 19.77
C ASN A 65 4.01 -2.84 18.54
N TYR A 66 2.77 -2.34 18.52
CA TYR A 66 2.24 -1.60 17.37
C TYR A 66 3.03 -0.31 17.11
N ASP A 67 3.27 0.49 18.16
CA ASP A 67 3.90 1.80 18.02
C ASP A 67 5.34 1.70 17.52
N THR A 68 6.13 0.77 18.07
CA THR A 68 7.50 0.52 17.63
C THR A 68 7.56 0.07 16.18
N ILE A 69 6.69 -0.87 15.80
CA ILE A 69 6.60 -1.35 14.41
C ILE A 69 6.18 -0.22 13.46
N ARG A 70 5.23 0.62 13.88
CA ARG A 70 4.77 1.76 13.10
C ARG A 70 5.88 2.76 12.87
N GLU A 71 6.65 3.09 13.90
CA GLU A 71 7.83 3.95 13.79
C GLU A 71 8.86 3.37 12.82
N ASP A 72 9.17 2.08 12.92
CA ASP A 72 10.09 1.41 12.00
C ASP A 72 9.63 1.51 10.54
N ILE A 73 8.32 1.36 10.30
CA ILE A 73 7.71 1.49 8.96
C ILE A 73 7.72 2.94 8.46
N MET A 74 7.52 3.92 9.34
CA MET A 74 7.57 5.35 9.00
C MET A 74 8.99 5.81 8.69
N ASN A 75 9.97 5.30 9.43
CA ASN A 75 11.38 5.64 9.32
C ASN A 75 12.13 4.78 8.29
N ALA A 76 11.47 3.78 7.70
CA ALA A 76 12.05 2.95 6.66
C ALA A 76 12.59 3.83 5.52
N PRO A 77 13.82 3.59 5.04
CA PRO A 77 14.43 4.41 4.03
C PRO A 77 13.55 4.43 2.78
N THR A 78 13.03 5.61 2.44
CA THR A 78 12.36 5.84 1.17
C THR A 78 13.37 5.47 0.09
N LYS A 79 12.96 4.63 -0.88
CA LYS A 79 13.79 4.32 -2.05
C LYS A 79 14.41 5.63 -2.55
N GLU A 80 15.73 5.63 -2.71
CA GLU A 80 16.47 6.78 -3.22
C GLU A 80 15.72 7.31 -4.45
N LYS A 81 15.30 8.58 -4.38
CA LYS A 81 14.74 9.25 -5.55
C LYS A 81 15.83 9.19 -6.61
N ILE A 82 15.55 8.49 -7.70
CA ILE A 82 16.43 8.47 -8.86
C ILE A 82 16.63 9.94 -9.25
N ASN A 83 17.89 10.38 -9.27
CA ASN A 83 18.22 11.72 -9.71
C ASN A 83 17.97 11.78 -11.22
N ILE A 84 16.85 12.41 -11.61
CA ILE A 84 16.45 12.54 -13.01
C ILE A 84 17.11 13.80 -13.58
N ASP A 85 17.94 13.61 -14.60
CA ASP A 85 18.40 14.72 -15.43
C ASP A 85 17.28 15.17 -16.38
N TYR A 86 16.53 16.19 -15.96
CA TYR A 86 15.44 16.79 -16.74
C TYR A 86 15.92 17.55 -17.99
N GLY A 87 17.23 17.81 -18.13
CA GLY A 87 17.80 18.35 -19.37
C GLY A 87 17.89 17.32 -20.49
N LYS A 88 17.89 16.03 -20.15
CA LYS A 88 18.01 14.90 -21.11
C LYS A 88 16.80 13.97 -21.13
N THR A 89 15.95 14.02 -20.11
CA THR A 89 14.87 13.05 -19.91
C THR A 89 13.53 13.76 -19.77
N LEU A 90 12.61 13.47 -20.69
CA LEU A 90 11.21 13.91 -20.62
C LEU A 90 10.32 12.70 -20.29
N PHE A 91 9.55 12.79 -19.21
CA PHE A 91 8.50 11.81 -18.94
C PHE A 91 7.21 12.28 -19.60
N VAL A 92 6.72 11.50 -20.56
CA VAL A 92 5.43 11.75 -21.18
C VAL A 92 4.46 10.67 -20.72
N HIS A 93 3.43 11.07 -20.00
CA HIS A 93 2.33 10.19 -19.64
C HIS A 93 1.20 10.39 -20.64
N PHE A 94 0.92 9.37 -21.46
CA PHE A 94 -0.23 9.37 -22.33
C PHE A 94 -1.39 8.67 -21.62
N THR A 95 -2.47 9.40 -21.40
CA THR A 95 -3.75 8.84 -20.98
C THR A 95 -4.62 8.71 -22.23
N TYR A 96 -4.84 7.48 -22.69
CA TYR A 96 -5.77 7.24 -23.78
C TYR A 96 -7.19 7.37 -23.25
N CYS A 97 -7.91 8.41 -23.68
CA CYS A 97 -9.35 8.53 -23.50
C CYS A 97 -10.03 8.12 -24.80
N SER A 98 -11.07 7.29 -24.74
CA SER A 98 -11.84 6.84 -25.91
C SER A 98 -12.35 7.99 -26.80
N ASN A 99 -12.53 9.19 -26.24
CA ASN A 99 -12.94 10.38 -27.00
C ASN A 99 -11.81 10.98 -27.88
N MET A 100 -10.57 10.51 -27.76
CA MET A 100 -9.46 10.91 -28.65
C MET A 100 -9.52 10.22 -30.02
N GLU A 101 -10.27 9.12 -30.14
CA GLU A 101 -10.48 8.42 -31.41
C GLU A 101 -11.24 9.28 -32.43
N THR A 102 -12.00 10.26 -31.94
CA THR A 102 -12.84 11.18 -32.72
C THR A 102 -12.33 12.63 -32.72
N PHE A 103 -11.10 12.88 -32.29
CA PHE A 103 -10.54 14.24 -32.30
C PHE A 103 -10.16 14.62 -33.75
N PRO A 104 -10.63 15.77 -34.28
CA PRO A 104 -10.45 16.16 -35.69
C PRO A 104 -9.00 16.43 -36.09
#